data_AF-A0A3D3FLD9-F1
#
_entry.id   AF-A0A3D3FLD9-F1
#
_cell.length_a   1.000
_cell.length_b   1.000
_cell.length_c   1.000
_cell.angle_alpha   90.00
_cell.angle_beta   90.00
_cell.angle_gamma   90.00
#
_symmetry.space_group_name_H-M   'P 1'
#
loop_
_entity.id
_entity.type
_entity.pdbx_description
1 polymer ?
#
loop_
_entity_poly.entity_id
_entity_poly.type
_entity_poly.pdbx_seq_one_letter_code
_entity_poly.pdbx_strand_id
1 'polypeptide(L)'
;MGRSFLVHNRSRILAMVLAASFVAVSASPGAYAEGSVDTLKNQQTQYTQQQQENNAKLAELRNDATQKEAYGATLQSQLDAIEEQINGYSNQMTNLDLQIQQAEDEISKKQKQIDADNQKLKERLRALYMSGGASNLEILLSAHNLVDLSDKSEAITMVTEHDTTLINQLKSEKAAVQKAKESIQSKRQQVTDAKSDFDAKHQQLSETLSETQQFLQKVGAQETSLQAQNAS
;
A
#
# COMPACT_ATOMS: atom_id res chain seq x y z
N MET A 1 -38.56 -22.36 33.37
CA MET A 1 -38.57 -21.05 34.06
C MET A 1 -37.64 -20.13 33.31
N GLY A 2 -37.96 -18.95 32.75
CA GLY A 2 -39.19 -18.20 32.57
C GLY A 2 -38.91 -16.98 31.65
N ARG A 3 -39.78 -16.79 30.65
CA ARG A 3 -40.31 -15.55 30.01
C ARG A 3 -39.40 -14.34 29.62
N SER A 4 -39.29 -14.14 28.30
CA SER A 4 -39.81 -13.02 27.44
C SER A 4 -39.73 -11.54 27.89
N PHE A 5 -39.22 -10.65 27.00
CA PHE A 5 -39.79 -9.34 26.57
C PHE A 5 -38.93 -8.73 25.40
N LEU A 6 -39.44 -8.60 24.16
CA LEU A 6 -39.96 -7.39 23.45
C LEU A 6 -38.89 -6.30 23.09
N VAL A 7 -38.42 -6.16 21.84
CA VAL A 7 -38.88 -5.40 20.63
C VAL A 7 -38.84 -3.85 20.73
N HIS A 8 -38.36 -3.23 19.62
CA HIS A 8 -38.45 -1.84 19.10
C HIS A 8 -37.11 -1.06 19.17
N ASN A 9 -36.60 -0.44 18.09
CA ASN A 9 -37.25 0.68 17.42
C ASN A 9 -36.84 0.85 15.93
N ARG A 10 -37.85 1.00 15.06
CA ARG A 10 -37.74 1.44 13.65
C ARG A 10 -37.88 2.97 13.65
N SER A 11 -36.90 3.72 13.15
CA SER A 11 -37.08 5.16 12.94
C SER A 11 -37.71 5.42 11.58
N ARG A 12 -39.00 5.76 11.62
CA ARG A 12 -39.80 6.33 10.53
C ARG A 12 -39.74 7.85 10.64
N ILE A 13 -39.23 8.52 9.61
CA ILE A 13 -39.20 9.99 9.43
C ILE A 13 -39.18 10.17 7.89
N LEU A 14 -40.02 10.92 7.19
CA LEU A 14 -41.16 11.79 7.48
C LEU A 14 -42.00 11.81 6.18
N ALA A 15 -43.33 11.70 6.29
CA ALA A 15 -44.26 11.84 5.18
C ALA A 15 -45.01 13.18 5.28
N MET A 16 -45.50 13.66 4.12
CA MET A 16 -46.36 14.83 3.86
C MET A 16 -45.57 16.16 3.77
N VAL A 17 -45.68 16.94 2.69
CA VAL A 17 -46.92 17.55 2.20
C VAL A 17 -46.93 17.66 0.66
N LEU A 18 -47.90 17.02 0.01
CA LEU A 18 -48.54 17.58 -1.18
C LEU A 18 -50.03 17.42 -0.95
N ALA A 19 -50.60 18.45 -0.33
CA ALA A 19 -52.03 18.59 -0.12
C ALA A 19 -52.70 18.75 -1.48
N ALA A 20 -53.05 17.63 -2.10
CA ALA A 20 -54.13 17.60 -3.08
C ALA A 20 -55.41 17.89 -2.31
N SER A 21 -56.00 19.07 -2.55
CA SER A 21 -57.30 19.46 -2.05
C SER A 21 -58.35 18.44 -2.48
N PHE A 22 -58.65 17.49 -1.59
CA PHE A 22 -59.81 16.62 -1.65
C PHE A 22 -61.05 17.49 -1.41
N VAL A 23 -61.76 17.83 -2.49
CA VAL A 23 -63.06 18.48 -2.39
C VAL A 23 -64.03 17.46 -1.78
N ALA A 24 -64.44 17.70 -0.55
CA ALA A 24 -65.55 17.00 0.08
C ALA A 24 -66.84 17.34 -0.67
N VAL A 25 -67.36 16.40 -1.45
CA VAL A 25 -68.69 16.52 -2.08
C VAL A 25 -69.72 16.06 -1.05
N SER A 26 -70.32 17.02 -0.34
CA SER A 26 -71.54 16.81 0.42
C SER A 26 -72.69 16.52 -0.54
N ALA A 27 -73.36 15.38 -0.35
CA ALA A 27 -74.46 14.92 -1.17
C ALA A 27 -75.70 15.83 -1.04
N SER A 28 -76.02 16.57 -2.10
CA SER A 28 -77.34 17.15 -2.37
C SER A 28 -77.92 16.44 -3.61
N PRO A 29 -79.19 15.97 -3.58
CA PRO A 29 -79.76 15.22 -4.69
C PRO A 29 -80.15 16.19 -5.82
N GLY A 30 -79.27 16.36 -6.80
CA GLY A 30 -79.55 17.14 -8.00
C GLY A 30 -78.34 17.88 -8.54
N ALA A 31 -77.45 17.14 -9.20
CA ALA A 31 -76.56 17.58 -10.28
C ALA A 31 -75.52 16.47 -10.46
N TYR A 32 -75.69 15.64 -11.49
CA TYR A 32 -74.58 14.82 -11.98
C TYR A 32 -73.48 15.79 -12.41
N ALA A 33 -72.35 15.79 -11.71
CA ALA A 33 -71.14 16.41 -12.20
C ALA A 33 -70.71 15.61 -13.43
N GLU A 34 -71.13 16.09 -14.61
CA GLU A 34 -70.68 15.62 -15.91
C GLU A 34 -69.20 16.00 -16.07
N GLY A 35 -68.32 15.21 -15.46
CA GLY A 35 -66.99 15.05 -16.02
C GLY A 35 -67.19 14.46 -17.40
N SER A 36 -67.17 15.30 -18.44
CA SER A 36 -67.41 14.89 -19.82
C SER A 36 -66.56 13.65 -20.13
N VAL A 37 -67.12 12.73 -20.91
CA VAL A 37 -66.40 11.57 -21.46
C VAL A 37 -65.07 12.01 -22.10
N ASP A 38 -65.01 13.24 -22.63
CA ASP A 38 -63.80 13.86 -23.18
C ASP A 38 -62.70 14.13 -22.14
N THR A 39 -63.08 14.56 -20.92
CA THR A 39 -62.12 14.75 -19.81
C THR A 39 -61.53 13.42 -19.35
N LEU A 40 -62.35 12.37 -19.22
CA LEU A 40 -61.88 11.03 -18.86
C LEU A 40 -60.97 10.45 -19.97
N LYS A 41 -61.32 10.68 -21.24
CA LYS A 41 -60.53 10.22 -22.38
C LYS A 41 -59.20 10.94 -22.52
N ASN A 42 -59.16 12.24 -22.24
CA ASN A 42 -57.92 13.01 -22.15
C ASN A 42 -57.04 12.55 -20.99
N GLN A 43 -57.63 12.30 -19.81
CA GLN A 43 -56.90 11.74 -18.67
C GLN A 43 -56.30 10.38 -18.99
N GLN A 44 -57.05 9.49 -19.65
CA GLN A 44 -56.57 8.16 -20.05
C GLN A 44 -55.43 8.24 -21.08
N THR A 45 -55.50 9.19 -22.01
CA THR A 45 -54.44 9.42 -23.01
C THR A 45 -53.16 9.92 -22.34
N GLN A 46 -53.29 10.91 -21.43
CA GLN A 46 -52.15 11.40 -20.65
C GLN A 46 -51.53 10.30 -19.80
N TYR A 47 -52.34 9.48 -19.13
CA TYR A 47 -51.86 8.35 -18.33
C TYR A 47 -51.06 7.34 -19.16
N THR A 48 -51.57 7.03 -20.36
CA THR A 48 -50.91 6.10 -21.29
C THR A 48 -49.57 6.65 -21.79
N GLN A 49 -49.50 7.95 -22.13
CA GLN A 49 -48.24 8.61 -22.48
C GLN A 49 -47.24 8.57 -21.33
N GLN A 50 -47.70 8.87 -20.11
CA GLN A 50 -46.85 8.90 -18.92
C GLN A 50 -46.28 7.51 -18.58
N GLN A 51 -47.06 6.43 -18.77
CA GLN A 51 -46.57 5.06 -18.66
C GLN A 51 -45.50 4.74 -19.71
N GLN A 52 -45.69 5.15 -20.98
CA GLN A 52 -44.70 4.93 -22.03
C GLN A 52 -43.37 5.64 -21.74
N GLU A 53 -43.43 6.91 -21.31
CA GLU A 53 -42.24 7.67 -20.91
C GLU A 53 -41.52 7.03 -19.72
N ASN A 54 -42.26 6.62 -18.68
CA ASN A 54 -41.68 5.94 -17.52
C ASN A 54 -41.06 4.58 -17.89
N ASN A 55 -41.67 3.82 -18.82
CA ASN A 55 -41.13 2.55 -19.29
C ASN A 55 -39.85 2.74 -20.11
N ALA A 56 -39.79 3.76 -20.96
CA ALA A 56 -38.56 4.13 -21.68
C ALA A 56 -37.45 4.51 -20.69
N LYS A 57 -37.78 5.32 -19.68
CA LYS A 57 -36.85 5.73 -18.63
C LYS A 57 -36.36 4.57 -17.75
N LEU A 58 -37.23 3.60 -17.46
CA LEU A 58 -36.86 2.36 -16.77
C LEU A 58 -35.90 1.50 -17.61
N ALA A 59 -36.12 1.40 -18.92
CA ALA A 59 -35.24 0.65 -19.80
C ALA A 59 -33.83 1.28 -19.88
N GLU A 60 -33.75 2.61 -19.94
CA GLU A 60 -32.49 3.37 -19.89
C GLU A 60 -31.76 3.16 -18.55
N LEU A 61 -32.46 3.36 -17.42
CA LEU A 61 -31.90 3.17 -16.08
C LEU A 61 -31.35 1.75 -15.87
N ARG A 62 -32.03 0.71 -16.37
CA ARG A 62 -31.58 -0.69 -16.27
C ARG A 62 -30.31 -0.96 -17.08
N ASN A 63 -30.20 -0.36 -18.26
CA ASN A 63 -29.00 -0.50 -19.09
C ASN A 63 -27.81 0.16 -18.41
N ASP A 64 -27.98 1.40 -17.92
CA ASP A 64 -26.95 2.13 -17.18
C ASP A 64 -26.53 1.39 -15.91
N ALA A 65 -27.49 0.83 -15.16
CA ALA A 65 -27.21 0.00 -13.99
C ALA A 65 -26.37 -1.23 -14.36
N THR A 66 -26.75 -1.97 -15.41
CA THR A 66 -26.01 -3.16 -15.86
C THR A 66 -24.55 -2.82 -16.23
N GLN A 67 -24.34 -1.72 -16.95
CA GLN A 67 -22.99 -1.27 -17.31
C GLN A 67 -22.18 -0.85 -16.06
N LYS A 68 -22.82 -0.17 -15.11
CA LYS A 68 -22.19 0.25 -13.86
C LYS A 68 -21.89 -0.90 -12.91
N GLU A 69 -22.71 -1.95 -12.91
CA GLU A 69 -22.43 -3.20 -12.18
C GLU A 69 -21.19 -3.90 -12.74
N ALA A 70 -21.09 -4.04 -14.07
CA ALA A 70 -19.91 -4.61 -14.72
C ALA A 70 -18.65 -3.78 -14.45
N TYR A 71 -18.78 -2.45 -14.46
CA TYR A 71 -17.69 -1.54 -14.09
C TYR A 71 -17.29 -1.71 -12.61
N GLY A 72 -18.25 -1.79 -11.70
CA GLY A 72 -18.02 -2.05 -10.28
C GLY A 72 -17.30 -3.39 -10.03
N ALA A 73 -17.70 -4.45 -10.73
CA ALA A 73 -17.01 -5.75 -10.67
C ALA A 73 -15.57 -5.66 -11.16
N THR A 74 -15.30 -4.86 -12.20
CA THR A 74 -13.95 -4.61 -12.70
C THR A 74 -13.10 -3.85 -11.66
N LEU A 75 -13.67 -2.83 -11.02
CA LEU A 75 -13.00 -2.09 -9.95
C LEU A 75 -12.68 -3.00 -8.75
N GLN A 76 -13.59 -3.87 -8.36
CA GLN A 76 -13.34 -4.85 -7.29
C GLN A 76 -12.19 -5.79 -7.65
N SER A 77 -12.20 -6.34 -8.87
CA SER A 77 -11.09 -7.20 -9.33
C SER A 77 -9.74 -6.46 -9.35
N GLN A 78 -9.73 -5.16 -9.70
CA GLN A 78 -8.51 -4.34 -9.64
C GLN A 78 -8.06 -4.08 -8.20
N LEU A 79 -8.99 -3.88 -7.26
CA LEU A 79 -8.69 -3.75 -5.84
C LEU A 79 -8.05 -5.03 -5.29
N ASP A 80 -8.66 -6.19 -5.56
CA ASP A 80 -8.16 -7.48 -5.10
C ASP A 80 -6.72 -7.73 -5.61
N ALA A 81 -6.46 -7.41 -6.89
CA ALA A 81 -5.13 -7.53 -7.48
C ALA A 81 -4.12 -6.56 -6.83
N ILE A 82 -4.51 -5.32 -6.54
CA ILE A 82 -3.65 -4.33 -5.87
C ILE A 82 -3.38 -4.74 -4.42
N GLU A 83 -4.36 -5.29 -3.72
CA GLU A 83 -4.19 -5.79 -2.36
C GLU A 83 -3.18 -6.96 -2.32
N GLU A 84 -3.22 -7.87 -3.30
CA GLU A 84 -2.20 -8.90 -3.48
C GLU A 84 -0.81 -8.30 -3.71
N GLN A 85 -0.68 -7.26 -4.55
CA GLN A 85 0.60 -6.56 -4.76
C GLN A 85 1.10 -5.86 -3.50
N ILE A 86 0.22 -5.18 -2.74
CA ILE A 86 0.57 -4.52 -1.47
C ILE A 86 1.07 -5.55 -0.44
N ASN A 87 0.41 -6.71 -0.36
CA ASN A 87 0.84 -7.82 0.50
C ASN A 87 2.21 -8.37 0.04
N GLY A 88 2.40 -8.52 -1.28
CA GLY A 88 3.69 -8.88 -1.88
C GLY A 88 4.81 -7.92 -1.50
N TYR A 89 4.59 -6.61 -1.64
CA TYR A 89 5.55 -5.58 -1.24
C TYR A 89 5.82 -5.58 0.27
N SER A 90 4.80 -5.79 1.10
CA SER A 90 4.96 -5.87 2.55
C SER A 90 5.83 -7.07 2.98
N ASN A 91 5.66 -8.21 2.31
CA ASN A 91 6.53 -9.38 2.50
C ASN A 91 7.95 -9.12 2.02
N GLN A 92 8.13 -8.44 0.88
CA GLN A 92 9.45 -8.03 0.40
C GLN A 92 10.13 -7.06 1.36
N MET A 93 9.41 -6.08 1.93
CA MET A 93 9.94 -5.19 2.97
C MET A 93 10.42 -5.97 4.18
N THR A 94 9.61 -6.91 4.67
CA THR A 94 9.98 -7.76 5.82
C THR A 94 11.26 -8.56 5.53
N ASN A 95 11.39 -9.12 4.33
CA ASN A 95 12.58 -9.85 3.91
C ASN A 95 13.81 -8.92 3.80
N LEU A 96 13.63 -7.73 3.22
CA LEU A 96 14.68 -6.72 3.16
C LEU A 96 15.11 -6.25 4.55
N ASP A 97 14.18 -6.10 5.51
CA ASP A 97 14.48 -5.75 6.89
C ASP A 97 15.29 -6.86 7.59
N LEU A 98 14.96 -8.13 7.34
CA LEU A 98 15.78 -9.26 7.81
C LEU A 98 17.17 -9.25 7.16
N GLN A 99 17.28 -8.97 5.86
CA GLN A 99 18.56 -8.84 5.18
C GLN A 99 19.36 -7.63 5.70
N ILE A 100 18.70 -6.53 6.07
CA ILE A 100 19.31 -5.37 6.74
C ILE A 100 19.91 -5.82 8.07
N GLN A 101 19.12 -6.47 8.93
CA GLN A 101 19.60 -6.93 10.24
C GLN A 101 20.79 -7.89 10.11
N GLN A 102 20.69 -8.86 9.21
CA GLN A 102 21.80 -9.78 8.93
C GLN A 102 23.04 -9.06 8.41
N ALA A 103 22.87 -8.08 7.52
CA ALA A 103 23.96 -7.27 7.03
C ALA A 103 24.56 -6.39 8.13
N GLU A 104 23.75 -5.77 8.99
CA GLU A 104 24.20 -4.97 10.13
C GLU A 104 25.01 -5.82 11.13
N ASP A 105 24.56 -7.04 11.40
CA ASP A 105 25.29 -8.00 12.24
C ASP A 105 26.62 -8.42 11.63
N GLU A 106 26.62 -8.77 10.34
CA GLU A 106 27.85 -9.09 9.60
C GLU A 106 28.81 -7.90 9.55
N ILE A 107 28.29 -6.68 9.37
CA ILE A 107 29.04 -5.43 9.43
C ILE A 107 29.64 -5.24 10.83
N SER A 108 28.86 -5.43 11.89
CA SER A 108 29.33 -5.31 13.28
C SER A 108 30.45 -6.30 13.60
N LYS A 109 30.30 -7.56 13.16
CA LYS A 109 31.37 -8.57 13.28
C LYS A 109 32.62 -8.16 12.52
N LYS A 110 32.47 -7.74 11.25
CA LYS A 110 33.59 -7.27 10.42
C LYS A 110 34.27 -6.03 11.01
N GLN A 111 33.51 -5.09 11.57
CA GLN A 111 34.07 -3.90 12.21
C GLN A 111 34.91 -4.27 13.45
N LYS A 112 34.42 -5.19 14.30
CA LYS A 112 35.20 -5.69 15.44
C LYS A 112 36.49 -6.38 15.01
N GLN A 113 36.44 -7.15 13.92
CA GLN A 113 37.62 -7.80 13.36
C GLN A 113 38.61 -6.76 12.82
N ILE A 114 38.12 -5.78 12.05
CA ILE A 114 38.91 -4.64 11.54
C ILE A 114 39.57 -3.86 12.69
N ASP A 115 38.85 -3.61 13.80
CA ASP A 115 39.38 -2.87 14.94
C ASP A 115 40.47 -3.66 15.68
N ALA A 116 40.27 -4.96 15.88
CA ALA A 116 41.26 -5.84 16.48
C ALA A 116 42.54 -5.95 15.63
N ASP A 117 42.38 -6.07 14.31
CA ASP A 117 43.50 -6.16 13.39
C ASP A 117 44.24 -4.83 13.23
N ASN A 118 43.52 -3.70 13.23
CA ASN A 118 44.12 -2.36 13.32
C ASN A 118 44.90 -2.16 14.63
N GLN A 119 44.41 -2.70 15.76
CA GLN A 119 45.12 -2.60 17.02
C GLN A 119 46.44 -3.39 16.99
N LYS A 120 46.43 -4.63 16.49
CA LYS A 120 47.64 -5.43 16.30
C LYS A 120 48.66 -4.72 15.41
N LEU A 121 48.20 -4.14 14.30
CA LEU A 121 49.04 -3.34 13.40
C LEU A 121 49.66 -2.14 14.13
N LYS A 122 48.87 -1.39 14.92
CA LYS A 122 49.37 -0.25 15.71
C LYS A 122 50.38 -0.66 16.77
N GLU A 123 50.13 -1.75 17.49
CA GLU A 123 51.05 -2.28 18.50
C GLU A 123 52.39 -2.67 17.87
N ARG A 124 52.34 -3.31 16.70
CA ARG A 124 53.54 -3.69 15.95
C ARG A 124 54.30 -2.48 15.42
N LEU A 125 53.62 -1.52 14.82
CA LEU A 125 54.23 -0.25 14.37
C LEU A 125 54.85 0.52 15.54
N ARG A 126 54.21 0.53 16.70
CA ARG A 126 54.74 1.15 17.92
C ARG A 126 55.98 0.43 18.43
N ALA A 127 55.99 -0.91 18.43
CA ALA A 127 57.15 -1.70 18.83
C ALA A 127 58.35 -1.41 17.91
N LEU A 128 58.15 -1.38 16.59
CA LEU A 128 59.17 -0.99 15.61
C LEU A 128 59.72 0.42 15.85
N TYR A 129 58.86 1.37 16.22
CA TYR A 129 59.27 2.74 16.51
C TYR A 129 60.04 2.84 17.84
N MET A 130 59.54 2.18 18.89
CA MET A 130 60.11 2.19 20.25
C MET A 130 61.39 1.39 20.39
N SER A 131 61.65 0.42 19.51
CA SER A 131 62.96 -0.23 19.39
C SER A 131 64.06 0.71 18.88
N GLY A 132 63.79 2.02 18.80
CA GLY A 132 64.81 3.07 18.71
C GLY A 132 65.03 3.60 17.30
N GLY A 133 64.02 3.56 16.42
CA GLY A 133 64.19 4.04 15.05
C GLY A 133 65.29 3.31 14.29
N ALA A 134 65.63 2.09 14.71
CA ALA A 134 66.43 1.20 13.89
C ALA A 134 65.65 0.99 12.62
N SER A 135 66.03 1.73 11.57
CA SER A 135 65.60 1.42 10.21
C SER A 135 65.79 -0.09 10.02
N ASN A 136 65.01 -0.74 9.15
CA ASN A 136 65.27 -2.15 8.81
C ASN A 136 66.78 -2.38 8.57
N LEU A 137 67.48 -1.36 8.06
CA LEU A 137 68.93 -1.27 7.96
C LEU A 137 69.73 -1.40 9.28
N GLU A 138 69.33 -0.74 10.36
CA GLU A 138 70.04 -0.79 11.64
C GLU A 138 69.78 -2.11 12.40
N ILE A 139 68.60 -2.71 12.24
CA ILE A 139 68.34 -4.09 12.69
C ILE A 139 69.23 -5.06 11.91
N LEU A 140 69.36 -4.89 10.60
CA LEU A 140 70.25 -5.68 9.74
C LEU A 140 71.74 -5.47 10.12
N LEU A 141 72.17 -4.23 10.36
CA LEU A 141 73.55 -3.88 10.73
C LEU A 141 73.93 -4.37 12.14
N SER A 142 72.96 -4.71 12.99
CA SER A 142 73.18 -5.32 14.32
C SER A 142 73.46 -6.83 14.27
N ALA A 143 73.56 -7.45 13.10
CA ALA A 143 73.81 -8.88 12.95
C ALA A 143 75.23 -9.28 13.38
N HIS A 144 75.36 -10.38 14.14
CA HIS A 144 76.64 -10.88 14.66
C HIS A 144 77.44 -11.69 13.62
N ASN A 145 76.76 -12.24 12.62
CA ASN A 145 77.35 -13.02 11.52
C ASN A 145 76.38 -13.09 10.33
N LEU A 146 76.83 -13.68 9.21
CA LEU A 146 76.04 -13.76 7.97
C LEU A 146 74.75 -14.59 8.10
N VAL A 147 74.72 -15.57 9.00
CA VAL A 147 73.51 -16.38 9.28
C VAL A 147 72.48 -15.54 10.03
N ASP A 148 72.91 -14.86 11.11
CA ASP A 148 72.07 -13.92 11.89
C ASP A 148 71.53 -12.77 11.01
N LEU A 149 72.32 -12.29 10.04
CA LEU A 149 71.88 -11.29 9.07
C LEU A 149 70.76 -11.82 8.15
N SER A 150 70.90 -13.05 7.66
CA SER A 150 69.90 -13.70 6.79
C SER A 150 68.58 -13.89 7.54
N ASP A 151 68.64 -14.41 8.77
CA ASP A 151 67.46 -14.66 9.60
C ASP A 151 66.71 -13.36 9.92
N LYS A 152 67.45 -12.28 10.25
CA LYS A 152 66.87 -10.94 10.49
C LYS A 152 66.24 -10.35 9.23
N SER A 153 66.86 -10.52 8.07
CA SER A 153 66.34 -10.05 6.78
C SER A 153 65.04 -10.75 6.39
N GLU A 154 64.99 -12.08 6.57
CA GLU A 154 63.79 -12.88 6.33
C GLU A 154 62.67 -12.48 7.29
N ALA A 155 62.96 -12.30 8.58
CA ALA A 155 61.98 -11.87 9.57
C ALA A 155 61.38 -10.49 9.26
N ILE A 156 62.20 -9.50 8.89
CA ILE A 156 61.72 -8.16 8.51
C ILE A 156 60.83 -8.21 7.26
N THR A 157 61.22 -9.03 6.28
CA THR A 157 60.46 -9.20 5.03
C THR A 157 59.10 -9.83 5.33
N MET A 158 59.06 -10.93 6.08
CA MET A 158 57.81 -11.60 6.48
C MET A 158 56.87 -10.66 7.25
N VAL A 159 57.41 -9.84 8.17
CA VAL A 159 56.61 -8.84 8.90
C VAL A 159 56.05 -7.81 7.92
N THR A 160 56.87 -7.22 7.04
CA THR A 160 56.43 -6.18 6.11
C THR A 160 55.36 -6.68 5.13
N GLU A 161 55.53 -7.89 4.60
CA GLU A 161 54.56 -8.54 3.72
C GLU A 161 53.23 -8.83 4.43
N HIS A 162 53.32 -9.32 5.66
CA HIS A 162 52.13 -9.56 6.50
C HIS A 162 51.36 -8.26 6.75
N ASP A 163 52.01 -7.15 7.13
CA ASP A 163 51.31 -5.87 7.36
C ASP A 163 50.70 -5.30 6.09
N THR A 164 51.41 -5.42 4.97
CA THR A 164 50.89 -4.96 3.67
C THR A 164 49.64 -5.75 3.28
N THR A 165 49.67 -7.08 3.47
CA THR A 165 48.52 -7.96 3.26
C THR A 165 47.36 -7.58 4.18
N LEU A 166 47.63 -7.38 5.46
CA LEU A 166 46.63 -6.98 6.45
C LEU A 166 45.98 -5.63 6.09
N ILE A 167 46.77 -4.61 5.74
CA ILE A 167 46.25 -3.29 5.33
C ILE A 167 45.36 -3.39 4.09
N ASN A 168 45.77 -4.18 3.10
CA ASN A 168 44.99 -4.38 1.88
C ASN A 168 43.68 -5.13 2.18
N GLN A 169 43.73 -6.13 3.05
CA GLN A 169 42.54 -6.84 3.52
C GLN A 169 41.57 -5.89 4.24
N LEU A 170 42.06 -5.07 5.18
CA LEU A 170 41.25 -4.08 5.91
C LEU A 170 40.59 -3.06 4.98
N LYS A 171 41.31 -2.58 3.95
CA LYS A 171 40.75 -1.67 2.94
C LYS A 171 39.63 -2.35 2.14
N SER A 172 39.85 -3.60 1.72
CA SER A 172 38.87 -4.39 0.97
C SER A 172 37.60 -4.65 1.79
N GLU A 173 37.76 -5.08 3.05
CA GLU A 173 36.65 -5.37 3.95
C GLU A 173 35.81 -4.11 4.25
N LYS A 174 36.47 -2.96 4.48
CA LYS A 174 35.77 -1.67 4.67
C LYS A 174 34.97 -1.27 3.44
N ALA A 175 35.55 -1.42 2.24
CA ALA A 175 34.85 -1.09 0.99
C ALA A 175 33.66 -2.02 0.74
N ALA A 176 33.80 -3.32 1.02
CA ALA A 176 32.73 -4.30 0.88
C ALA A 176 31.55 -4.00 1.83
N VAL A 177 31.83 -3.65 3.09
CA VAL A 177 30.84 -3.24 4.09
C VAL A 177 30.06 -1.99 3.64
N GLN A 178 30.76 -0.96 3.17
CA GLN A 178 30.12 0.28 2.71
C GLN A 178 29.20 0.02 1.50
N LYS A 179 29.66 -0.77 0.52
CA LYS A 179 28.88 -1.13 -0.67
C LYS A 179 27.63 -1.94 -0.31
N ALA A 180 27.73 -2.88 0.64
CA ALA A 180 26.60 -3.65 1.11
C ALA A 180 25.52 -2.74 1.73
N LYS A 181 25.93 -1.78 2.58
CA LYS A 181 25.03 -0.80 3.21
C LYS A 181 24.27 0.03 2.18
N GLU A 182 24.98 0.60 1.21
CA GLU A 182 24.38 1.43 0.15
C GLU A 182 23.38 0.63 -0.71
N SER A 183 23.74 -0.60 -1.09
CA SER A 183 22.87 -1.45 -1.91
C SER A 183 21.56 -1.79 -1.20
N ILE A 184 21.63 -2.09 0.09
CA ILE A 184 20.46 -2.43 0.90
C ILE A 184 19.55 -1.22 1.12
N GLN A 185 20.13 -0.06 1.46
CA GLN A 185 19.35 1.18 1.60
C GLN A 185 18.62 1.56 0.31
N SER A 186 19.28 1.41 -0.84
CA SER A 186 18.67 1.67 -2.14
C SER A 186 17.48 0.74 -2.43
N LYS A 187 17.62 -0.57 -2.17
CA LYS A 187 16.52 -1.54 -2.33
C LYS A 187 15.33 -1.23 -1.42
N ARG A 188 15.59 -0.84 -0.17
CA ARG A 188 14.54 -0.45 0.78
C ARG A 188 13.75 0.76 0.30
N GLN A 189 14.43 1.77 -0.24
CA GLN A 189 13.78 2.95 -0.79
C GLN A 189 12.87 2.57 -1.97
N GLN A 190 13.37 1.78 -2.92
CA GLN A 190 12.58 1.36 -4.09
C GLN A 190 11.30 0.60 -3.72
N VAL A 191 11.36 -0.29 -2.73
CA VAL A 191 10.16 -1.04 -2.28
C VAL A 191 9.19 -0.13 -1.53
N THR A 192 9.69 0.83 -0.75
CA THR A 192 8.84 1.78 -0.02
C THR A 192 8.09 2.70 -0.98
N ASP A 193 8.78 3.21 -2.00
CA ASP A 193 8.18 4.07 -3.04
C ASP A 193 7.10 3.30 -3.82
N ALA A 194 7.42 2.07 -4.26
CA ALA A 194 6.46 1.22 -4.95
C ALA A 194 5.22 0.92 -4.10
N LYS A 195 5.39 0.61 -2.80
CA LYS A 195 4.25 0.39 -1.90
C LYS A 195 3.36 1.63 -1.78
N SER A 196 3.96 2.82 -1.63
CA SER A 196 3.23 4.08 -1.51
C SER A 196 2.37 4.39 -2.74
N ASP A 197 2.89 4.14 -3.94
CA ASP A 197 2.14 4.33 -5.19
C ASP A 197 0.93 3.38 -5.28
N PHE A 198 1.09 2.14 -4.82
CA PHE A 198 0.00 1.15 -4.80
C PHE A 198 -1.04 1.46 -3.71
N ASP A 199 -0.64 1.92 -2.53
CA ASP A 199 -1.56 2.36 -1.48
C ASP A 199 -2.43 3.53 -1.97
N ALA A 200 -1.84 4.51 -2.67
CA ALA A 200 -2.59 5.64 -3.25
C ALA A 200 -3.59 5.17 -4.32
N LYS A 201 -3.18 4.26 -5.20
CA LYS A 201 -4.06 3.69 -6.23
C LYS A 201 -5.19 2.86 -5.63
N HIS A 202 -4.92 2.10 -4.56
CA HIS A 202 -5.93 1.37 -3.81
C HIS A 202 -7.01 2.32 -3.27
N GLN A 203 -6.60 3.43 -2.64
CA GLN A 203 -7.54 4.42 -2.10
C GLN A 203 -8.44 5.01 -3.20
N GLN A 204 -7.86 5.43 -4.33
CA GLN A 204 -8.63 5.99 -5.46
C GLN A 204 -9.66 5.01 -6.02
N LEU A 205 -9.29 3.74 -6.19
CA LEU A 205 -10.20 2.72 -6.69
C LEU A 205 -11.31 2.39 -5.68
N SER A 206 -10.99 2.38 -4.38
CA SER A 206 -11.98 2.16 -3.32
C SER A 206 -13.00 3.29 -3.26
N GLU A 207 -12.57 4.55 -3.42
CA GLU A 207 -13.46 5.71 -3.52
C GLU A 207 -14.37 5.59 -4.74
N THR A 208 -13.80 5.27 -5.91
CA THR A 208 -14.56 5.09 -7.16
C THR A 208 -15.58 3.94 -7.06
N LEU A 209 -15.23 2.84 -6.39
CA LEU A 209 -16.13 1.72 -6.17
C LEU A 209 -17.29 2.11 -5.26
N SER A 210 -17.01 2.84 -4.17
CA SER A 210 -18.05 3.36 -3.26
C SER A 210 -19.02 4.29 -4.00
N GLU A 211 -18.51 5.22 -4.83
CA GLU A 211 -19.36 6.07 -5.67
C GLU A 211 -20.22 5.27 -6.63
N THR A 212 -19.66 4.22 -7.24
CA THR A 212 -20.39 3.32 -8.15
C THR A 212 -21.52 2.60 -7.41
N GLN A 213 -21.27 2.09 -6.20
CA GLN A 213 -22.28 1.45 -5.36
C GLN A 213 -23.38 2.42 -4.94
N GLN A 214 -23.04 3.67 -4.58
CA GLN A 214 -24.02 4.70 -4.25
C GLN A 214 -24.89 5.08 -5.47
N PHE A 215 -24.30 5.14 -6.66
CA PHE A 215 -25.06 5.36 -7.89
C PHE A 215 -26.06 4.23 -8.14
N LEU A 216 -25.63 2.97 -8.05
CA LEU A 216 -26.49 1.80 -8.23
C LEU A 216 -27.66 1.78 -7.23
N GLN A 217 -27.41 2.12 -5.96
CA GLN A 217 -28.48 2.25 -4.95
C GLN A 217 -29.51 3.33 -5.32
N LYS A 218 -29.06 4.48 -5.83
CA LYS A 218 -29.96 5.56 -6.28
C LYS A 218 -30.80 5.13 -7.48
N VAL A 219 -30.19 4.44 -8.45
CA VAL A 219 -30.91 3.90 -9.61
C VAL A 219 -31.98 2.90 -9.18
N GLY A 220 -31.65 1.94 -8.30
CA GLY A 220 -32.63 0.98 -7.78
C GLY A 220 -33.82 1.63 -7.05
N ALA A 221 -33.58 2.71 -6.30
CA ALA A 221 -34.65 3.48 -5.66
C ALA A 221 -35.54 4.22 -6.68
N GLN A 222 -34.94 4.78 -7.74
CA GLN A 222 -35.68 5.43 -8.83
C GLN A 222 -36.54 4.43 -9.61
N GLU A 223 -36.00 3.24 -9.92
CA GLU A 223 -36.76 2.19 -10.59
C GLU A 223 -37.99 1.77 -9.78
N THR A 224 -37.83 1.56 -8.47
CA THR A 224 -38.93 1.18 -7.57
C THR A 224 -40.02 2.25 -7.55
N SER A 225 -39.64 3.53 -7.54
CA SER A 225 -40.59 4.66 -7.57
C SER A 225 -41.36 4.74 -8.88
N LEU A 226 -40.69 4.59 -10.03
CA LEU A 226 -41.33 4.61 -11.35
C LEU A 226 -42.26 3.43 -11.56
N GLN A 227 -41.89 2.23 -11.07
CA GLN A 227 -42.74 1.05 -11.11
C GLN A 227 -44.00 1.24 -10.25
N ALA A 228 -43.88 1.83 -9.06
CA ALA A 228 -45.02 2.15 -8.22
C ALA A 228 -46.00 3.12 -8.91
N GLN A 229 -45.47 4.17 -9.58
CA GLN A 229 -46.28 5.13 -10.33
C GLN A 229 -47.01 4.51 -11.52
N ASN A 230 -46.38 3.56 -12.21
CA ASN A 230 -47.00 2.84 -13.33
C ASN A 230 -48.05 1.80 -12.89
N ALA A 231 -48.01 1.34 -11.63
CA ALA A 231 -48.92 0.34 -11.07
C ALA A 231 -50.15 0.95 -10.37
N SER A 232 -50.05 2.21 -9.92
CA SER A 232 -51.18 3.05 -9.50
C SER A 232 -52.03 3.49 -10.69
#